data_AF-A0A315B3R6-F1
#
_entry.id   AF-A0A315B3R6-F1
#
_cell.length_a   1.000
_cell.length_b   1.000
_cell.length_c   1.000
_cell.angle_alpha   90.00
_cell.angle_beta   90.00
_cell.angle_gamma   90.00
#
_symmetry.space_group_name_H-M   'P 1'
#
loop_
_entity.id
_entity.type
_entity.pdbx_description
1 polymer ?
#
loop_
_entity_poly.entity_id
_entity_poly.type
_entity_poly.pdbx_seq_one_letter_code
_entity_poly.pdbx_strand_id
1 'polypeptide(L)'
;MTAPHPFSSRTGRPAKKTLLLLAVAVLAVHMALLLGMGDARIWRLQDPPTRVGAMQTRTIASATVSPIRLSTPKPQASSQTRIAQVVKPPVAPKPSVPVPAPAQSPELAVTATPDDVAKAPDEAPPDASASAPHSAPLAQLDPNNTNTTDLPTSAPPTEVTPPVNPGVDASSPAEPQAVPITPAEPIASATMALPGIPLGAVPSSTLLSYRLTGQEKGLQYTASGSLSWQHNDARYDMTLTVKAFLLGSRQWRSQGQIAPTGLMPTRFSDSWRSERASHFDQAGQRIVFSSNAPTAVLQAGAQDQISLYAQLAAAMAADGARFVPGTRLQIQIATVRDALPWLLTLDKVETITANGVDLQATKWVCQPRNRFDAQVEFWVAREHQWLPVRIRITQVNGNFIDLNLIGQAPLPPLPASNTPG
;
A
#
# COMPACT_ATOMS: atom_id res chain seq x y z
N MET A 1 42.85 17.39 71.36
CA MET A 1 41.63 16.55 71.20
C MET A 1 40.68 17.27 70.27
N THR A 2 40.03 16.54 69.37
CA THR A 2 39.46 17.07 68.12
C THR A 2 38.00 17.55 68.28
N ALA A 3 37.60 18.51 67.45
CA ALA A 3 36.25 19.10 67.43
C ALA A 3 35.13 18.12 67.02
N PRO A 4 33.87 18.38 67.39
CA PRO A 4 32.72 17.56 66.98
C PRO A 4 32.29 17.86 65.53
N HIS A 5 31.90 16.82 64.79
CA HIS A 5 31.29 16.94 63.46
C HIS A 5 29.76 17.08 63.54
N PRO A 6 29.14 18.05 62.84
CA PRO A 6 27.71 18.06 62.58
C PRO A 6 27.41 17.74 61.10
N PHE A 7 26.92 16.54 60.82
CA PHE A 7 26.34 16.20 59.51
C PHE A 7 24.89 15.74 59.66
N SER A 8 23.97 16.71 59.69
CA SER A 8 22.53 16.47 59.59
C SER A 8 22.11 16.41 58.12
N SER A 9 21.94 15.21 57.58
CA SER A 9 21.42 15.01 56.21
C SER A 9 19.91 15.27 56.14
N ARG A 10 19.52 16.42 55.58
CA ARG A 10 18.12 16.86 55.48
C ARG A 10 17.48 16.40 54.17
N THR A 11 16.95 15.17 54.12
CA THR A 11 16.18 14.64 52.98
C THR A 11 14.77 15.24 52.90
N GLY A 12 14.68 16.51 52.50
CA GLY A 12 13.41 17.18 52.27
C GLY A 12 12.68 16.60 51.05
N ARG A 13 11.39 16.24 51.21
CA ARG A 13 10.50 15.94 50.07
C ARG A 13 10.54 17.11 49.07
N PRO A 14 10.60 16.85 47.75
CA PRO A 14 10.61 17.92 46.75
C PRO A 14 9.37 18.80 46.89
N ALA A 15 9.57 20.12 46.81
CA ALA A 15 8.46 21.06 46.91
C ALA A 15 7.42 20.79 45.82
N LYS A 16 6.12 20.93 46.14
CA LYS A 16 5.02 20.71 45.18
C LYS A 16 5.20 21.48 43.87
N LYS A 17 5.85 22.65 43.91
CA LYS A 17 6.22 23.47 42.74
C LYS A 17 7.20 22.76 41.79
N THR A 18 8.17 22.01 42.32
CA THR A 18 9.15 21.24 41.52
C THR A 18 8.48 20.08 40.80
N LEU A 19 7.56 19.37 41.48
CA LEU A 19 6.73 18.32 40.86
C LEU A 19 5.79 18.87 39.79
N LEU A 20 5.16 20.03 40.03
CA LEU A 20 4.32 20.70 39.03
C LEU A 20 5.12 21.13 37.80
N LEU A 21 6.29 21.74 38.00
CA LEU A 21 7.21 22.12 36.91
C LEU A 21 7.68 20.91 36.10
N LEU A 22 8.02 19.80 36.77
CA LEU A 22 8.38 18.55 36.08
C LEU A 22 7.20 18.03 35.26
N ALA A 23 5.99 17.99 35.83
CA ALA A 23 4.79 17.53 35.12
C ALA A 23 4.47 18.41 33.89
N VAL A 24 4.55 19.73 34.03
CA VAL A 24 4.35 20.68 32.91
C VAL A 24 5.46 20.53 31.86
N ALA A 25 6.72 20.36 32.25
CA ALA A 25 7.82 20.14 31.31
C ALA A 25 7.67 18.81 30.55
N VAL A 26 7.29 17.73 31.24
CA VAL A 26 6.99 16.43 30.61
C VAL A 26 5.79 16.54 29.67
N LEU A 27 4.73 17.25 30.06
CA LEU A 27 3.55 17.48 29.21
C LEU A 27 3.91 18.32 27.97
N ALA A 28 4.74 19.35 28.12
CA ALA A 28 5.23 20.18 27.03
C ALA A 28 6.13 19.38 26.06
N VAL A 29 6.99 18.49 26.57
CA VAL A 29 7.79 17.56 25.75
C VAL A 29 6.88 16.58 24.99
N HIS A 30 5.87 16.00 25.65
CA HIS A 30 4.89 15.13 24.97
C HIS A 30 4.10 15.89 23.89
N MET A 31 3.67 17.11 24.18
CA MET A 31 2.95 17.96 23.22
C MET A 31 3.84 18.37 22.05
N ALA A 32 5.11 18.69 22.29
CA ALA A 32 6.09 18.94 21.24
C ALA A 32 6.38 17.69 20.39
N LEU A 33 6.45 16.50 21.01
CA LEU A 33 6.57 15.23 20.28
C LEU A 33 5.34 15.00 19.39
N LEU A 34 4.14 15.13 19.95
CA LEU A 34 2.88 14.91 19.23
C LEU A 34 2.69 15.89 18.06
N LEU A 35 3.06 17.16 18.24
CA LEU A 35 3.00 18.18 17.19
C LEU A 35 4.11 17.99 16.14
N GLY A 36 5.33 17.64 16.54
CA GLY A 36 6.42 17.25 15.62
C GLY A 36 6.14 15.95 14.86
N MET A 37 5.34 15.05 15.45
CA MET A 37 4.77 13.86 14.82
C MET A 37 3.44 14.13 14.10
N GLY A 38 2.99 15.39 14.01
CA GLY A 38 1.77 15.77 13.29
C GLY A 38 1.80 15.33 11.82
N ASP A 39 2.99 15.37 11.22
CA ASP A 39 3.39 14.75 9.95
C ASP A 39 3.72 13.25 10.12
N ALA A 40 2.77 12.48 10.66
CA ALA A 40 2.91 11.03 10.87
C ALA A 40 2.91 10.23 9.54
N ARG A 41 3.96 10.38 8.71
CA ARG A 41 4.23 9.51 7.56
C ARG A 41 4.54 8.06 7.95
N ILE A 42 4.70 7.79 9.25
CA ILE A 42 4.84 6.49 9.93
C ILE A 42 3.90 5.42 9.34
N TRP A 43 2.66 5.81 9.00
CA TRP A 43 1.64 4.93 8.42
C TRP A 43 1.38 5.16 6.94
N ARG A 44 2.30 5.74 6.17
CA ARG A 44 2.09 6.02 4.75
C ARG A 44 2.76 4.96 3.87
N LEU A 45 2.00 3.91 3.52
CA LEU A 45 2.51 2.78 2.72
C LEU A 45 2.84 3.11 1.24
N GLN A 46 2.54 4.33 0.78
CA GLN A 46 2.95 4.80 -0.54
C GLN A 46 3.00 6.33 -0.55
N ASP A 47 4.19 6.90 -0.77
CA ASP A 47 4.32 8.32 -1.05
C ASP A 47 3.63 8.70 -2.38
N PRO A 48 3.19 9.96 -2.55
CA PRO A 48 2.67 10.42 -3.83
C PRO A 48 3.83 10.45 -4.85
N PRO A 49 3.58 10.12 -6.12
CA PRO A 49 4.60 10.31 -7.15
C PRO A 49 4.98 11.79 -7.20
N THR A 50 6.27 12.07 -7.07
CA THR A 50 6.81 13.42 -7.30
C THR A 50 6.41 13.84 -8.71
N ARG A 51 5.61 14.91 -8.83
CA ARG A 51 5.27 15.48 -10.15
C ARG A 51 6.52 16.07 -10.78
N VAL A 52 7.27 15.25 -11.51
CA VAL A 52 8.24 15.73 -12.49
C VAL A 52 7.47 16.55 -13.53
N GLY A 53 7.91 17.80 -13.73
CA GLY A 53 7.30 18.71 -14.70
C GLY A 53 7.38 18.14 -16.12
N ALA A 54 6.41 18.48 -16.96
CA ALA A 54 6.34 17.96 -18.32
C ALA A 54 7.60 18.32 -19.12
N MET A 55 8.29 17.29 -19.61
CA MET A 55 9.50 17.43 -20.40
C MET A 55 9.13 17.96 -21.79
N GLN A 56 9.40 19.25 -22.05
CA GLN A 56 9.11 19.88 -23.35
C GLN A 56 10.13 19.44 -24.41
N THR A 57 9.76 18.49 -25.26
CA THR A 57 10.51 18.15 -26.47
C THR A 57 10.13 19.09 -27.61
N ARG A 58 11.03 20.02 -27.95
CA ARG A 58 10.92 20.82 -29.18
C ARG A 58 11.52 20.04 -30.34
N THR A 59 10.69 19.61 -31.29
CA THR A 59 11.15 19.04 -32.56
C THR A 59 11.88 20.10 -33.38
N ILE A 60 13.06 19.74 -33.89
CA ILE A 60 13.81 20.54 -34.87
C ILE A 60 13.59 19.86 -36.23
N ALA A 61 13.06 20.60 -37.20
CA ALA A 61 12.83 20.05 -38.54
C ALA A 61 14.16 20.00 -39.31
N SER A 62 14.58 18.81 -39.75
CA SER A 62 15.72 18.64 -40.64
C SER A 62 15.41 19.22 -42.02
N ALA A 63 16.31 20.05 -42.55
CA ALA A 63 16.15 20.65 -43.87
C ALA A 63 16.18 19.56 -44.97
N THR A 64 15.15 19.54 -45.82
CA THR A 64 15.12 18.69 -47.01
C THR A 64 15.90 19.36 -48.14
N VAL A 65 16.95 18.71 -48.63
CA VAL A 65 17.68 19.14 -49.82
C VAL A 65 16.92 18.67 -51.07
N SER A 66 16.38 19.62 -51.85
CA SER A 66 15.67 19.31 -53.10
C SER A 66 16.66 18.99 -54.23
N PRO A 67 16.55 17.81 -54.90
CA PRO A 67 17.32 17.55 -56.12
C PRO A 67 16.73 18.29 -57.31
N ILE A 68 17.61 18.96 -58.07
CA ILE A 68 17.26 19.68 -59.30
C ILE A 68 16.87 18.69 -60.41
N ARG A 69 15.80 18.99 -61.16
CA ARG A 69 15.44 18.34 -62.43
C ARG A 69 15.19 19.41 -63.49
N LEU A 70 15.68 19.16 -64.70
CA LEU A 70 15.72 20.12 -65.81
C LEU A 70 14.38 20.22 -66.57
N SER A 71 14.13 21.39 -67.14
CA SER A 71 13.20 21.69 -68.26
C SER A 71 13.49 20.76 -69.46
N THR A 72 12.63 20.44 -70.44
CA THR A 72 11.46 21.06 -71.13
C THR A 72 10.92 19.98 -72.12
N PRO A 73 10.01 20.19 -73.12
CA PRO A 73 8.95 21.19 -73.34
C PRO A 73 7.55 20.57 -73.64
N LYS A 74 6.57 21.42 -73.98
CA LYS A 74 5.15 21.10 -74.29
C LYS A 74 4.88 21.07 -75.80
N PRO A 75 3.98 20.19 -76.29
CA PRO A 75 3.18 20.44 -77.51
C PRO A 75 1.68 20.69 -77.26
N GLN A 76 1.05 21.20 -78.32
CA GLN A 76 -0.22 21.94 -78.44
C GLN A 76 -1.53 21.13 -78.30
N ALA A 77 -2.67 21.84 -78.36
CA ALA A 77 -4.03 21.32 -78.14
C ALA A 77 -4.96 21.39 -79.38
N SER A 78 -6.01 20.56 -79.37
CA SER A 78 -7.30 20.67 -80.05
C SER A 78 -8.25 19.61 -79.43
N SER A 79 -9.60 19.67 -79.45
CA SER A 79 -10.59 20.66 -79.91
C SER A 79 -11.86 20.55 -79.03
N GLN A 80 -12.83 21.46 -79.21
CA GLN A 80 -14.07 21.53 -78.40
C GLN A 80 -15.19 20.62 -78.93
N THR A 81 -16.03 20.08 -78.02
CA THR A 81 -17.47 19.82 -78.29
C THR A 81 -18.30 20.17 -77.06
N ARG A 82 -19.49 20.73 -77.27
CA ARG A 82 -20.33 21.45 -76.28
C ARG A 82 -21.67 20.74 -76.09
N ILE A 83 -22.01 20.33 -74.87
CA ILE A 83 -23.39 19.99 -74.45
C ILE A 83 -23.66 20.59 -73.05
N ALA A 84 -24.91 20.93 -72.76
CA ALA A 84 -25.32 21.99 -71.83
C ALA A 84 -25.20 21.69 -70.32
N GLN A 85 -24.96 22.75 -69.53
CA GLN A 85 -25.20 22.80 -68.08
C GLN A 85 -26.65 23.24 -67.78
N VAL A 86 -27.26 22.62 -66.78
CA VAL A 86 -28.51 23.10 -66.15
C VAL A 86 -28.14 23.90 -64.90
N VAL A 87 -28.71 25.10 -64.77
CA VAL A 87 -28.50 26.02 -63.64
C VAL A 87 -29.50 25.73 -62.52
N LYS A 88 -29.04 25.72 -61.27
CA LYS A 88 -29.89 25.70 -60.06
C LYS A 88 -29.79 27.06 -59.33
N PRO A 89 -30.90 27.73 -58.96
CA PRO A 89 -30.85 29.07 -58.34
C PRO A 89 -30.57 29.01 -56.82
N PRO A 90 -30.04 30.09 -56.22
CA PRO A 90 -29.89 30.26 -54.78
C PRO A 90 -31.11 30.92 -54.12
N VAL A 91 -31.30 30.73 -52.81
CA VAL A 91 -32.28 31.46 -51.97
C VAL A 91 -31.59 31.96 -50.70
N ALA A 92 -31.96 33.19 -50.28
CA ALA A 92 -31.32 33.98 -49.23
C ALA A 92 -31.98 33.81 -47.83
N PRO A 93 -31.37 34.31 -46.73
CA PRO A 93 -31.73 33.94 -45.34
C PRO A 93 -32.64 34.95 -44.61
N LYS A 94 -33.20 34.53 -43.45
CA LYS A 94 -33.87 35.35 -42.38
C LYS A 94 -34.32 34.42 -41.20
N PRO A 95 -34.74 34.92 -40.02
CA PRO A 95 -33.95 35.58 -38.97
C PRO A 95 -34.17 34.95 -37.54
N SER A 96 -33.69 35.59 -36.47
CA SER A 96 -33.67 35.07 -35.08
C SER A 96 -34.83 35.53 -34.15
N VAL A 97 -34.83 34.98 -32.90
CA VAL A 97 -35.58 35.30 -31.64
C VAL A 97 -37.11 35.05 -31.60
N PRO A 98 -37.76 34.86 -30.40
CA PRO A 98 -37.29 34.55 -29.02
C PRO A 98 -38.09 33.41 -28.30
N VAL A 99 -37.88 33.20 -26.98
CA VAL A 99 -38.66 32.33 -26.06
C VAL A 99 -39.07 33.14 -24.81
N PRO A 100 -40.34 33.14 -24.35
CA PRO A 100 -40.72 32.52 -23.06
C PRO A 100 -42.14 31.87 -22.98
N ALA A 101 -42.43 31.21 -21.84
CA ALA A 101 -43.60 30.34 -21.50
C ALA A 101 -44.82 31.13 -20.90
N PRO A 102 -45.82 30.57 -20.14
CA PRO A 102 -46.22 29.18 -19.78
C PRO A 102 -47.75 28.86 -19.76
N ALA A 103 -48.17 27.61 -19.41
CA ALA A 103 -49.43 27.18 -18.72
C ALA A 103 -49.71 25.67 -18.94
N GLN A 104 -50.51 24.89 -18.18
CA GLN A 104 -50.99 24.84 -16.77
C GLN A 104 -51.73 23.48 -16.58
N SER A 105 -51.67 22.84 -15.39
CA SER A 105 -52.70 21.93 -14.77
C SER A 105 -52.10 20.99 -13.70
N PRO A 106 -52.86 20.57 -12.66
CA PRO A 106 -53.79 21.37 -11.87
C PRO A 106 -53.57 21.22 -10.35
N GLU A 107 -54.40 21.95 -9.62
CA GLU A 107 -54.44 22.20 -8.18
C GLU A 107 -54.90 21.02 -7.31
N LEU A 108 -54.36 20.92 -6.08
CA LEU A 108 -55.13 20.68 -4.84
C LEU A 108 -54.29 21.14 -3.64
N ALA A 109 -54.87 21.97 -2.77
CA ALA A 109 -54.19 22.60 -1.64
C ALA A 109 -54.79 22.19 -0.28
N VAL A 110 -53.96 22.06 0.76
CA VAL A 110 -54.37 22.22 2.16
C VAL A 110 -53.29 22.99 2.94
N THR A 111 -53.77 23.98 3.68
CA THR A 111 -53.04 24.96 4.50
C THR A 111 -52.50 24.38 5.81
N ALA A 112 -51.32 24.83 6.27
CA ALA A 112 -51.11 25.47 7.60
C ALA A 112 -49.64 25.44 8.09
N THR A 113 -49.19 26.58 8.60
CA THR A 113 -48.17 26.69 9.66
C THR A 113 -48.83 27.47 10.81
N PRO A 114 -48.55 27.11 12.07
CA PRO A 114 -48.00 28.14 12.96
C PRO A 114 -46.89 27.62 13.90
N ASP A 115 -46.23 28.57 14.57
CA ASP A 115 -45.19 28.42 15.60
C ASP A 115 -45.57 27.51 16.79
N ASP A 116 -44.56 26.90 17.43
CA ASP A 116 -44.29 27.16 18.86
C ASP A 116 -42.85 26.79 19.29
N VAL A 117 -42.46 27.30 20.46
CA VAL A 117 -41.17 27.30 21.14
C VAL A 117 -41.03 26.14 22.14
N ALA A 118 -39.90 25.42 22.14
CA ALA A 118 -39.29 24.79 23.33
C ALA A 118 -37.87 24.30 22.98
N LYS A 119 -36.81 24.92 23.50
CA LYS A 119 -36.17 24.67 24.82
C LYS A 119 -35.20 23.48 24.80
N ALA A 120 -33.90 23.79 24.91
CA ALA A 120 -32.84 22.82 25.18
C ALA A 120 -33.01 22.16 26.57
N PRO A 121 -32.34 21.01 26.78
CA PRO A 121 -31.27 21.07 27.76
C PRO A 121 -29.95 20.46 27.31
N ASP A 122 -28.90 21.08 27.84
CA ASP A 122 -27.55 20.57 28.02
C ASP A 122 -27.57 19.28 28.86
N GLU A 123 -26.82 18.24 28.47
CA GLU A 123 -26.48 17.15 29.38
C GLU A 123 -25.12 16.49 29.03
N ALA A 124 -24.18 16.71 29.95
CA ALA A 124 -22.99 15.90 30.15
C ALA A 124 -22.66 15.93 31.65
N PRO A 125 -21.82 15.02 32.17
CA PRO A 125 -21.81 13.56 32.02
C PRO A 125 -22.21 12.92 33.38
N PRO A 126 -22.00 11.59 33.57
CA PRO A 126 -21.63 11.11 34.89
C PRO A 126 -20.25 10.43 34.92
N ASP A 127 -19.40 10.96 35.79
CA ASP A 127 -18.23 10.25 36.33
C ASP A 127 -18.70 9.07 37.19
N ALA A 128 -18.00 7.93 37.10
CA ALA A 128 -18.12 6.85 38.10
C ALA A 128 -16.73 6.27 38.36
N SER A 129 -16.29 6.37 39.62
CA SER A 129 -14.91 6.15 40.04
C SER A 129 -14.65 4.73 40.56
N ALA A 130 -13.35 4.38 40.59
CA ALA A 130 -12.74 3.33 41.41
C ALA A 130 -13.14 1.86 41.17
N SER A 131 -12.17 1.06 40.73
CA SER A 131 -11.41 0.20 41.67
C SER A 131 -10.19 -0.44 41.02
N ALA A 132 -9.05 -0.37 41.71
CA ALA A 132 -7.86 -1.16 41.41
C ALA A 132 -7.54 -2.09 42.59
N PRO A 133 -7.01 -3.30 42.34
CA PRO A 133 -6.17 -3.99 43.30
C PRO A 133 -4.69 -3.92 42.89
N HIS A 134 -3.82 -3.82 43.89
CA HIS A 134 -2.36 -3.87 43.71
C HIS A 134 -1.87 -5.29 43.42
N SER A 135 -0.70 -5.42 42.79
CA SER A 135 0.28 -6.47 43.07
C SER A 135 1.71 -5.99 42.76
N ALA A 136 2.69 -6.61 43.42
CA ALA A 136 3.98 -6.01 43.78
C ALA A 136 5.09 -6.19 42.72
N PRO A 137 6.25 -5.48 42.84
CA PRO A 137 7.27 -5.43 41.79
C PRO A 137 8.24 -6.63 41.82
N LEU A 138 8.72 -7.04 40.66
CA LEU A 138 9.79 -8.03 40.52
C LEU A 138 11.19 -7.38 40.52
N ALA A 139 12.16 -8.18 40.97
CA ALA A 139 13.42 -7.69 41.51
C ALA A 139 14.51 -7.39 40.48
N GLN A 140 15.44 -6.56 40.94
CA GLN A 140 16.69 -6.16 40.34
C GLN A 140 17.69 -7.33 40.26
N LEU A 141 18.40 -7.45 39.14
CA LEU A 141 19.63 -8.24 39.00
C LEU A 141 20.67 -7.46 38.19
N ASP A 142 21.61 -6.84 38.89
CA ASP A 142 22.96 -6.63 38.39
C ASP A 142 23.67 -8.00 38.30
N PRO A 143 24.70 -8.16 37.44
CA PRO A 143 26.03 -7.95 37.99
C PRO A 143 26.98 -7.22 37.04
N ASN A 144 27.64 -6.20 37.59
CA ASN A 144 28.92 -5.71 37.10
C ASN A 144 30.03 -6.70 37.49
N ASN A 145 30.88 -7.12 36.55
CA ASN A 145 32.22 -7.59 36.91
C ASN A 145 33.24 -7.22 35.83
N THR A 146 34.23 -6.44 36.24
CA THR A 146 35.34 -5.97 35.42
C THR A 146 36.55 -6.87 35.69
N ASN A 147 37.19 -7.41 34.66
CA ASN A 147 38.64 -7.51 34.71
C ASN A 147 39.30 -7.52 33.33
N THR A 148 40.60 -7.27 33.31
CA THR A 148 41.32 -6.66 32.19
C THR A 148 42.53 -7.49 31.78
N THR A 149 42.91 -7.36 30.49
CA THR A 149 44.28 -7.58 29.98
C THR A 149 44.81 -9.02 29.95
N ASP A 150 45.05 -9.56 28.76
CA ASP A 150 46.43 -9.76 28.30
C ASP A 150 46.53 -9.95 26.78
N LEU A 151 47.63 -9.44 26.22
CA LEU A 151 48.05 -9.61 24.81
C LEU A 151 49.16 -10.67 24.78
N PRO A 152 49.40 -11.34 23.64
CA PRO A 152 50.67 -11.00 23.00
C PRO A 152 50.68 -11.00 21.46
N THR A 153 51.53 -10.10 20.96
CA THR A 153 52.16 -9.99 19.65
C THR A 153 52.60 -11.31 19.00
N SER A 154 52.38 -11.44 17.68
CA SER A 154 53.37 -11.97 16.71
C SER A 154 53.01 -11.61 15.26
N ALA A 155 54.02 -11.33 14.45
CA ALA A 155 53.98 -11.05 13.00
C ALA A 155 55.39 -11.30 12.41
N PRO A 156 55.60 -11.18 11.09
CA PRO A 156 55.02 -11.97 9.99
C PRO A 156 56.12 -12.85 9.31
N PRO A 157 55.82 -13.61 8.25
CA PRO A 157 55.96 -13.13 6.86
C PRO A 157 54.77 -13.62 5.97
N THR A 158 54.70 -13.52 4.63
CA THR A 158 55.68 -13.18 3.59
C THR A 158 55.04 -12.41 2.41
N GLU A 159 55.90 -11.74 1.63
CA GLU A 159 55.67 -11.04 0.36
C GLU A 159 55.44 -11.96 -0.86
N VAL A 160 54.53 -11.61 -1.78
CA VAL A 160 54.63 -11.87 -3.23
C VAL A 160 54.03 -10.69 -4.01
N THR A 161 54.87 -10.00 -4.79
CA THR A 161 54.53 -8.88 -5.69
C THR A 161 54.19 -9.39 -7.12
N PRO A 162 53.57 -8.56 -7.99
CA PRO A 162 53.04 -9.00 -9.28
C PRO A 162 54.09 -8.95 -10.42
N PRO A 163 53.92 -9.74 -11.50
CA PRO A 163 54.67 -9.53 -12.74
C PRO A 163 54.03 -8.43 -13.61
N VAL A 164 54.86 -7.47 -14.01
CA VAL A 164 54.56 -6.45 -15.03
C VAL A 164 54.85 -7.01 -16.43
N ASN A 165 54.11 -6.52 -17.42
CA ASN A 165 54.21 -6.84 -18.85
C ASN A 165 55.59 -6.48 -19.45
N PRO A 166 56.03 -7.16 -20.52
CA PRO A 166 56.42 -6.40 -21.71
C PRO A 166 56.01 -7.05 -23.04
N GLY A 167 55.55 -6.23 -23.99
CA GLY A 167 55.25 -6.68 -25.35
C GLY A 167 54.37 -5.69 -26.11
N VAL A 168 54.96 -4.59 -26.60
CA VAL A 168 54.33 -3.76 -27.63
C VAL A 168 54.54 -4.40 -29.00
N ASP A 169 53.46 -4.60 -29.75
CA ASP A 169 53.52 -4.54 -31.20
C ASP A 169 52.20 -4.00 -31.77
N ALA A 170 52.27 -3.31 -32.90
CA ALA A 170 51.20 -2.41 -33.35
C ALA A 170 50.42 -2.96 -34.55
N SER A 171 49.09 -2.77 -34.57
CA SER A 171 48.32 -2.65 -35.83
C SER A 171 46.91 -2.07 -35.66
N SER A 172 46.64 -1.07 -36.51
CA SER A 172 45.34 -0.60 -37.02
C SER A 172 44.26 -0.03 -36.07
N PRO A 173 43.78 1.22 -36.31
CA PRO A 173 42.55 1.72 -35.69
C PRO A 173 41.30 0.97 -36.19
N ALA A 174 40.49 0.45 -35.27
CA ALA A 174 39.16 -0.06 -35.56
C ALA A 174 38.09 1.02 -35.29
N GLU A 175 37.11 1.07 -36.18
CA GLU A 175 35.93 1.94 -36.18
C GLU A 175 35.12 1.83 -34.86
N PRO A 176 34.51 2.91 -34.35
CA PRO A 176 33.78 2.88 -33.08
C PRO A 176 32.54 1.97 -33.16
N GLN A 177 32.70 0.72 -32.73
CA GLN A 177 31.58 -0.20 -32.57
C GLN A 177 30.59 0.37 -31.57
N ALA A 178 29.35 0.54 -32.00
CA ALA A 178 28.26 0.97 -31.14
C ALA A 178 28.16 0.01 -29.95
N VAL A 179 28.25 0.55 -28.73
CA VAL A 179 27.99 -0.23 -27.52
C VAL A 179 26.59 -0.85 -27.66
N PRO A 180 26.45 -2.18 -27.58
CA PRO A 180 25.13 -2.77 -27.54
C PRO A 180 24.48 -2.29 -26.25
N ILE A 181 23.42 -1.50 -26.38
CA ILE A 181 22.50 -1.22 -25.29
C ILE A 181 22.05 -2.57 -24.74
N THR A 182 22.53 -2.93 -23.55
CA THR A 182 22.07 -4.11 -22.83
C THR A 182 20.55 -4.07 -22.81
N PRO A 183 19.86 -5.10 -23.34
CA PRO A 183 18.41 -5.15 -23.25
C PRO A 183 17.99 -4.96 -21.79
N ALA A 184 16.95 -4.15 -21.57
CA ALA A 184 16.35 -4.05 -20.24
C ALA A 184 16.06 -5.47 -19.72
N GLU A 185 16.30 -5.71 -18.43
CA GLU A 185 16.06 -7.02 -17.82
C GLU A 185 14.68 -7.54 -18.24
N PRO A 186 14.56 -8.82 -18.64
CA PRO A 186 13.30 -9.36 -19.07
C PRO A 186 12.30 -9.20 -17.94
N ILE A 187 11.24 -8.41 -18.19
CA ILE A 187 10.14 -8.21 -17.25
C ILE A 187 9.67 -9.61 -16.85
N ALA A 188 9.89 -9.99 -15.59
CA ALA A 188 9.71 -11.36 -15.17
C ALA A 188 8.24 -11.77 -15.36
N SER A 189 8.00 -12.65 -16.33
CA SER A 189 6.66 -13.08 -16.70
C SER A 189 6.08 -14.06 -15.68
N ALA A 190 4.75 -14.14 -15.62
CA ALA A 190 4.05 -15.20 -14.91
C ALA A 190 4.51 -16.58 -15.43
N THR A 191 4.74 -17.51 -14.51
CA THR A 191 4.98 -18.92 -14.82
C THR A 191 3.68 -19.72 -14.78
N MET A 192 2.68 -19.24 -14.04
CA MET A 192 1.34 -19.83 -14.01
C MET A 192 0.28 -18.75 -13.72
N ALA A 193 -0.96 -19.01 -14.14
CA ALA A 193 -2.10 -18.24 -13.66
C ALA A 193 -2.41 -18.57 -12.19
N LEU A 194 -3.00 -17.63 -11.45
CA LEU A 194 -3.56 -17.90 -10.12
C LEU A 194 -4.69 -18.93 -10.26
N PRO A 195 -4.64 -20.09 -9.56
CA PRO A 195 -5.72 -21.07 -9.63
C PRO A 195 -7.04 -20.51 -9.08
N GLY A 196 -8.16 -20.95 -9.67
CA GLY A 196 -9.47 -20.79 -9.06
C GLY A 196 -9.59 -21.60 -7.77
N ILE A 197 -10.51 -21.20 -6.90
CA ILE A 197 -10.74 -21.85 -5.60
C ILE A 197 -11.97 -22.74 -5.71
N PRO A 198 -11.89 -24.05 -5.41
CA PRO A 198 -13.09 -24.88 -5.31
C PRO A 198 -14.01 -24.37 -4.19
N LEU A 199 -15.32 -24.36 -4.44
CA LEU A 199 -16.33 -23.89 -3.48
C LEU A 199 -16.11 -24.55 -2.10
N GLY A 200 -16.04 -23.73 -1.05
CA GLY A 200 -15.79 -24.18 0.33
C GLY A 200 -14.32 -24.35 0.73
N ALA A 201 -13.34 -24.19 -0.16
CA ALA A 201 -11.91 -24.33 0.17
C ALA A 201 -11.24 -23.06 0.72
N VAL A 202 -12.01 -22.07 1.18
CA VAL A 202 -11.48 -20.88 1.86
C VAL A 202 -11.09 -21.20 3.32
N PRO A 203 -10.12 -20.49 3.92
CA PRO A 203 -9.78 -20.65 5.33
C PRO A 203 -10.99 -20.41 6.24
N SER A 204 -11.04 -21.08 7.40
CA SER A 204 -12.11 -20.89 8.37
C SER A 204 -12.10 -19.47 8.93
N SER A 205 -13.28 -18.92 9.27
CA SER A 205 -13.40 -17.58 9.86
C SER A 205 -12.56 -17.47 11.14
N THR A 206 -11.65 -16.49 11.19
CA THR A 206 -10.59 -16.42 12.20
C THR A 206 -10.02 -15.01 12.39
N LEU A 207 -9.54 -14.72 13.61
CA LEU A 207 -8.78 -13.53 13.97
C LEU A 207 -7.32 -13.91 14.21
N LEU A 208 -6.42 -13.38 13.39
CA LEU A 208 -4.97 -13.45 13.62
C LEU A 208 -4.54 -12.17 14.35
N SER A 209 -3.79 -12.31 15.45
CA SER A 209 -3.23 -11.19 16.24
C SER A 209 -1.73 -11.11 16.03
N TYR A 210 -1.20 -9.90 15.81
CA TYR A 210 0.21 -9.69 15.49
C TYR A 210 0.88 -8.71 16.45
N ARG A 211 2.14 -9.00 16.78
CA ARG A 211 3.08 -7.99 17.25
C ARG A 211 3.66 -7.31 16.01
N LEU A 212 3.62 -5.98 15.99
CA LEU A 212 4.27 -5.20 14.94
C LEU A 212 5.56 -4.57 15.48
N THR A 213 6.64 -4.73 14.72
CA THR A 213 7.80 -3.83 14.76
C THR A 213 7.83 -3.01 13.49
N GLY A 214 8.35 -1.78 13.56
CA GLY A 214 8.46 -0.92 12.40
C GLY A 214 9.60 0.07 12.54
N GLN A 215 9.96 0.70 11.42
CA GLN A 215 11.00 1.70 11.35
C GLN A 215 10.51 2.91 10.54
N GLU A 216 10.68 4.11 11.08
CA GLU A 216 10.44 5.38 10.38
C GLU A 216 11.67 6.27 10.55
N LYS A 217 12.32 6.67 9.45
CA LYS A 217 13.52 7.54 9.46
C LYS A 217 14.65 7.03 10.36
N GLY A 218 14.80 5.71 10.46
CA GLY A 218 15.76 5.03 11.33
C GLY A 218 15.32 4.87 12.80
N LEU A 219 14.22 5.48 13.24
CA LEU A 219 13.65 5.23 14.56
C LEU A 219 12.78 3.97 14.52
N GLN A 220 13.12 3.00 15.37
CA GLN A 220 12.30 1.81 15.56
C GLN A 220 11.12 2.09 16.49
N TYR A 221 9.97 1.49 16.20
CA TYR A 221 8.77 1.55 17.02
C TYR A 221 8.06 0.21 17.09
N THR A 222 7.15 0.06 18.05
CA THR A 222 6.30 -1.14 18.18
C THR A 222 4.83 -0.75 18.14
N ALA A 223 4.00 -1.68 17.65
CA ALA A 223 2.55 -1.54 17.60
C ALA A 223 1.86 -2.90 17.73
N SER A 224 0.54 -2.88 17.71
CA SER A 224 -0.30 -4.08 17.57
C SER A 224 -0.88 -4.16 16.17
N GLY A 225 -1.07 -5.37 15.65
CA GLY A 225 -1.80 -5.62 14.41
C GLY A 225 -2.84 -6.72 14.60
N SER A 226 -3.87 -6.75 13.76
CA SER A 226 -4.86 -7.84 13.72
C SER A 226 -5.43 -8.01 12.31
N LEU A 227 -5.66 -9.26 11.91
CA LEU A 227 -6.32 -9.62 10.65
C LEU A 227 -7.58 -10.43 10.99
N SER A 228 -8.74 -9.82 10.85
CA SER A 228 -10.04 -10.51 10.91
C SER A 228 -10.38 -11.02 9.52
N TRP A 229 -10.57 -12.33 9.38
CA TRP A 229 -11.15 -12.98 8.21
C TRP A 229 -12.49 -13.60 8.62
N GLN A 230 -13.59 -13.18 7.99
CA GLN A 230 -14.92 -13.76 8.21
C GLN A 230 -15.60 -14.02 6.87
N HIS A 231 -16.30 -15.14 6.75
CA HIS A 231 -17.08 -15.46 5.56
C HIS A 231 -18.30 -16.33 5.89
N ASN A 232 -19.21 -16.41 4.92
CA ASN A 232 -20.23 -17.45 4.82
C ASN A 232 -20.11 -18.11 3.42
N ASP A 233 -21.15 -18.78 2.94
CA ASP A 233 -21.10 -19.52 1.66
C ASP A 233 -21.03 -18.60 0.43
N ALA A 234 -21.41 -17.32 0.56
CA ALA A 234 -21.57 -16.40 -0.57
C ALA A 234 -20.76 -15.10 -0.46
N ARG A 235 -20.32 -14.70 0.74
CA ARG A 235 -19.65 -13.41 0.99
C ARG A 235 -18.55 -13.51 2.02
N TYR A 236 -17.61 -12.56 1.95
CA TYR A 236 -16.55 -12.39 2.93
C TYR A 236 -16.38 -10.93 3.38
N ASP A 237 -15.80 -10.76 4.56
CA ASP A 237 -15.24 -9.52 5.07
C ASP A 237 -13.85 -9.80 5.66
N MET A 238 -12.86 -9.05 5.18
CA MET A 238 -11.48 -9.13 5.61
C MET A 238 -11.03 -7.77 6.09
N THR A 239 -10.54 -7.66 7.33
CA THR A 239 -10.08 -6.41 7.91
C THR A 239 -8.69 -6.59 8.51
N LEU A 240 -7.69 -5.89 7.96
CA LEU A 240 -6.35 -5.77 8.54
C LEU A 240 -6.26 -4.43 9.27
N THR A 241 -6.07 -4.46 10.59
CA THR A 241 -5.92 -3.27 11.42
C THR A 241 -4.52 -3.22 12.01
N VAL A 242 -3.95 -2.03 12.07
CA VAL A 242 -2.71 -1.76 12.80
C VAL A 242 -2.94 -0.57 13.73
N LYS A 243 -2.53 -0.70 14.99
CA LYS A 243 -2.80 0.27 16.07
C LYS A 243 -1.55 0.48 16.93
N ALA A 244 -1.10 1.73 17.01
CA ALA A 244 -0.02 2.18 17.88
C ALA A 244 -0.55 3.13 18.97
N PHE A 245 0.05 3.05 20.16
CA PHE A 245 -0.29 3.90 21.29
C PHE A 245 -0.05 5.38 20.93
N LEU A 246 -1.02 6.27 21.23
CA LEU A 246 -1.05 7.69 20.88
C LEU A 246 -1.04 8.07 19.37
N LEU A 247 -0.62 7.19 18.47
CA LEU A 247 -0.59 7.44 17.01
C LEU A 247 -1.90 7.08 16.29
N GLY A 248 -2.80 6.36 16.98
CA GLY A 248 -4.08 5.90 16.45
C GLY A 248 -3.98 4.56 15.71
N SER A 249 -4.92 4.32 14.80
CA SER A 249 -5.01 3.08 14.02
C SER A 249 -5.25 3.32 12.54
N ARG A 250 -4.59 2.53 11.69
CA ARG A 250 -4.89 2.41 10.26
C ARG A 250 -5.54 1.05 10.00
N GLN A 251 -6.55 1.03 9.14
CA GLN A 251 -7.34 -0.14 8.82
C GLN A 251 -7.47 -0.27 7.31
N TRP A 252 -7.13 -1.45 6.77
CA TRP A 252 -7.52 -1.88 5.45
C TRP A 252 -8.70 -2.83 5.55
N ARG A 253 -9.69 -2.69 4.68
CA ARG A 253 -10.85 -3.57 4.63
C ARG A 253 -11.14 -4.00 3.21
N SER A 254 -11.43 -5.28 3.02
CA SER A 254 -11.91 -5.87 1.77
C SER A 254 -13.24 -6.56 2.04
N GLN A 255 -14.18 -6.36 1.15
CA GLN A 255 -15.48 -7.02 1.15
C GLN A 255 -15.77 -7.52 -0.25
N GLY A 256 -16.44 -8.66 -0.35
CA GLY A 256 -16.75 -9.25 -1.64
C GLY A 256 -17.63 -10.47 -1.58
N GLN A 257 -17.79 -11.09 -2.74
CA GLN A 257 -18.47 -12.35 -2.94
C GLN A 257 -17.47 -13.50 -3.00
N ILE A 258 -17.94 -14.72 -2.73
CA ILE A 258 -17.21 -15.95 -2.96
C ILE A 258 -17.85 -16.65 -4.15
N ALA A 259 -17.05 -16.99 -5.16
CA ALA A 259 -17.48 -17.65 -6.38
C ALA A 259 -16.59 -18.88 -6.67
N PRO A 260 -16.99 -19.79 -7.59
CA PRO A 260 -16.14 -20.93 -8.00
C PRO A 260 -14.81 -20.52 -8.67
N THR A 261 -14.69 -19.26 -9.09
CA THR A 261 -13.44 -18.67 -9.61
C THR A 261 -12.55 -18.10 -8.51
N GLY A 262 -13.05 -17.98 -7.28
CA GLY A 262 -12.36 -17.44 -6.12
C GLY A 262 -13.10 -16.26 -5.46
N LEU A 263 -12.34 -15.48 -4.70
CA LEU A 263 -12.82 -14.24 -4.11
C LEU A 263 -13.04 -13.20 -5.20
N MET A 264 -14.21 -12.55 -5.15
CA MET A 264 -14.58 -11.44 -6.02
C MET A 264 -14.81 -10.20 -5.15
N PRO A 265 -13.77 -9.37 -4.92
CA PRO A 265 -13.94 -8.12 -4.20
C PRO A 265 -15.02 -7.25 -4.85
N THR A 266 -15.76 -6.53 -4.01
CA THR A 266 -16.71 -5.48 -4.40
C THR A 266 -16.25 -4.12 -3.88
N ARG A 267 -15.61 -4.08 -2.70
CA ARG A 267 -15.02 -2.89 -2.10
C ARG A 267 -13.70 -3.22 -1.41
N PHE A 268 -12.69 -2.37 -1.64
CA PHE A 268 -11.50 -2.27 -0.80
C PHE A 268 -11.40 -0.85 -0.23
N SER A 269 -11.09 -0.69 1.05
CA SER A 269 -10.84 0.62 1.66
C SER A 269 -9.61 0.65 2.56
N ASP A 270 -9.07 1.87 2.72
CA ASP A 270 -7.89 2.23 3.50
C ASP A 270 -8.25 3.47 4.34
N SER A 271 -8.32 3.27 5.65
CA SER A 271 -8.88 4.21 6.61
C SER A 271 -7.90 4.51 7.74
N TRP A 272 -7.58 5.79 7.93
CA TRP A 272 -6.78 6.26 9.07
C TRP A 272 -7.29 7.62 9.58
N ARG A 273 -6.84 8.74 9.00
CA ARG A 273 -7.44 10.08 9.25
C ARG A 273 -8.64 10.36 8.34
N SER A 274 -8.71 9.69 7.20
CA SER A 274 -9.85 9.68 6.28
C SER A 274 -9.89 8.31 5.58
N GLU A 275 -11.06 7.94 5.04
CA GLU A 275 -11.20 6.74 4.20
C GLU A 275 -10.93 7.06 2.73
N ARG A 276 -10.18 6.18 2.06
CA ARG A 276 -10.15 6.07 0.60
C ARG A 276 -10.54 4.65 0.21
N ALA A 277 -11.14 4.47 -0.96
CA ALA A 277 -11.64 3.18 -1.39
C ALA A 277 -11.55 2.97 -2.90
N SER A 278 -11.50 1.71 -3.32
CA SER A 278 -11.80 1.25 -4.67
C SER A 278 -13.06 0.38 -4.66
N HIS A 279 -13.87 0.55 -5.71
CA HIS A 279 -15.10 -0.21 -5.94
C HIS A 279 -14.90 -1.04 -7.21
N PHE A 280 -15.25 -2.32 -7.15
CA PHE A 280 -15.14 -3.26 -8.25
C PHE A 280 -16.52 -3.38 -8.90
N ASP A 281 -16.79 -2.56 -9.90
CA ASP A 281 -18.06 -2.59 -10.64
C ASP A 281 -18.01 -3.73 -11.66
N GLN A 282 -18.53 -4.89 -11.25
CA GLN A 282 -18.65 -6.09 -12.07
C GLN A 282 -19.55 -5.88 -13.29
N ALA A 283 -20.69 -5.19 -13.13
CA ALA A 283 -21.61 -4.92 -14.23
C ALA A 283 -21.00 -3.95 -15.26
N GLY A 284 -20.27 -2.96 -14.76
CA GLY A 284 -19.56 -1.97 -15.56
C GLY A 284 -18.14 -2.35 -16.00
N GLN A 285 -17.67 -3.56 -15.68
CA GLN A 285 -16.33 -4.09 -15.97
C GLN A 285 -15.18 -3.10 -15.63
N ARG A 286 -15.29 -2.37 -14.52
CA ARG A 286 -14.33 -1.32 -14.14
C ARG A 286 -14.08 -1.22 -12.64
N ILE A 287 -12.94 -0.66 -12.28
CA ILE A 287 -12.57 -0.32 -10.91
C ILE A 287 -12.60 1.21 -10.76
N VAL A 288 -13.36 1.70 -9.76
CA VAL A 288 -13.61 3.13 -9.52
C VAL A 288 -13.06 3.55 -8.15
N PHE A 289 -12.21 4.59 -8.14
CA PHE A 289 -11.52 5.06 -6.95
C PHE A 289 -12.21 6.28 -6.32
N SER A 290 -12.45 6.26 -5.01
CA SER A 290 -13.12 7.36 -4.29
C SER A 290 -12.32 8.68 -4.28
N SER A 291 -11.04 8.64 -4.66
CA SER A 291 -10.20 9.82 -4.82
C SER A 291 -10.19 10.40 -6.22
N ASN A 292 -11.15 10.04 -7.07
CA ASN A 292 -11.26 10.49 -8.47
C ASN A 292 -9.97 10.23 -9.29
N ALA A 293 -9.27 9.14 -8.98
CA ALA A 293 -8.18 8.65 -9.82
C ALA A 293 -8.76 8.02 -11.11
N PRO A 294 -8.00 7.94 -12.22
CA PRO A 294 -8.47 7.33 -13.46
C PRO A 294 -9.00 5.92 -13.21
N THR A 295 -10.20 5.60 -13.72
CA THR A 295 -10.79 4.27 -13.62
C THR A 295 -9.93 3.24 -14.35
N ALA A 296 -9.80 2.05 -13.78
CA ALA A 296 -9.13 0.92 -14.43
C ALA A 296 -10.15 -0.07 -14.99
N VAL A 297 -9.76 -0.83 -16.02
CA VAL A 297 -10.54 -2.00 -16.48
C VAL A 297 -10.44 -3.08 -15.42
N LEU A 298 -11.56 -3.72 -15.08
CA LEU A 298 -11.61 -4.85 -14.16
C LEU A 298 -11.21 -6.13 -14.89
N GLN A 299 -10.14 -6.79 -14.44
CA GLN A 299 -9.70 -8.07 -14.99
C GLN A 299 -10.33 -9.25 -14.24
N ALA A 300 -10.47 -10.39 -14.91
CA ALA A 300 -10.92 -11.63 -14.28
C ALA A 300 -9.95 -12.04 -13.16
N GLY A 301 -10.49 -12.39 -11.99
CA GLY A 301 -9.69 -12.76 -10.81
C GLY A 301 -8.96 -11.60 -10.12
N ALA A 302 -9.23 -10.33 -10.48
CA ALA A 302 -8.65 -9.17 -9.82
C ALA A 302 -8.94 -9.17 -8.30
N GLN A 303 -7.91 -8.89 -7.51
CA GLN A 303 -7.95 -8.83 -6.05
C GLN A 303 -7.65 -7.40 -5.57
N ASP A 304 -7.69 -7.19 -4.26
CA ASP A 304 -7.07 -6.04 -3.58
C ASP A 304 -5.88 -6.47 -2.72
N GLN A 305 -5.28 -5.52 -2.01
CA GLN A 305 -4.05 -5.71 -1.25
C GLN A 305 -4.16 -6.72 -0.09
N ILE A 306 -5.38 -7.01 0.41
CA ILE A 306 -5.57 -7.96 1.53
C ILE A 306 -6.42 -9.17 1.15
N SER A 307 -7.39 -9.07 0.24
CA SER A 307 -8.11 -10.26 -0.26
C SER A 307 -7.18 -11.28 -0.93
N LEU A 308 -6.07 -10.82 -1.52
CA LEU A 308 -4.99 -11.66 -2.03
C LEU A 308 -4.53 -12.73 -1.03
N TYR A 309 -4.46 -12.42 0.27
CA TYR A 309 -4.01 -13.37 1.29
C TYR A 309 -4.97 -14.55 1.44
N ALA A 310 -6.28 -14.30 1.54
CA ALA A 310 -7.28 -15.36 1.65
C ALA A 310 -7.46 -16.12 0.33
N GLN A 311 -7.38 -15.42 -0.82
CA GLN A 311 -7.40 -16.03 -2.15
C GLN A 311 -6.24 -17.02 -2.32
N LEU A 312 -5.02 -16.63 -1.96
CA LEU A 312 -3.84 -17.48 -2.06
C LEU A 312 -3.86 -18.61 -1.03
N ALA A 313 -4.31 -18.34 0.20
CA ALA A 313 -4.45 -19.35 1.24
C ALA A 313 -5.34 -20.52 0.79
N ALA A 314 -6.47 -20.19 0.17
CA ALA A 314 -7.39 -21.18 -0.39
C ALA A 314 -6.80 -21.96 -1.58
N ALA A 315 -6.06 -21.30 -2.47
CA ALA A 315 -5.35 -21.98 -3.56
C ALA A 315 -4.26 -22.93 -3.06
N MET A 316 -3.50 -22.51 -2.04
CA MET A 316 -2.50 -23.34 -1.34
C MET A 316 -3.12 -24.50 -0.55
N ALA A 317 -4.34 -24.33 -0.03
CA ALA A 317 -5.10 -25.39 0.63
C ALA A 317 -5.59 -26.44 -0.37
N ALA A 318 -6.07 -26.02 -1.55
CA ALA A 318 -6.60 -26.90 -2.57
C ALA A 318 -5.51 -27.72 -3.29
N ASP A 319 -4.39 -27.11 -3.68
CA ASP A 319 -3.34 -27.77 -4.46
C ASP A 319 -1.94 -27.20 -4.14
N GLY A 320 -1.59 -27.18 -2.85
CA GLY A 320 -0.32 -26.64 -2.34
C GLY A 320 0.94 -27.26 -2.97
N ALA A 321 0.86 -28.48 -3.50
CA ALA A 321 2.00 -29.19 -4.08
C ALA A 321 2.51 -28.58 -5.40
N ARG A 322 1.67 -27.80 -6.10
CA ARG A 322 2.05 -27.11 -7.35
C ARG A 322 2.82 -25.81 -7.12
N PHE A 323 2.84 -25.30 -5.90
CA PHE A 323 3.51 -24.06 -5.55
C PHE A 323 4.91 -24.36 -5.01
N VAL A 324 5.92 -24.18 -5.86
CA VAL A 324 7.33 -24.45 -5.55
C VAL A 324 8.15 -23.15 -5.61
N PRO A 325 9.33 -23.08 -4.97
CA PRO A 325 10.25 -21.95 -5.12
C PRO A 325 10.48 -21.58 -6.59
N GLY A 326 10.33 -20.29 -6.90
CA GLY A 326 10.35 -19.76 -8.26
C GLY A 326 8.98 -19.68 -8.96
N THR A 327 7.87 -20.19 -8.39
CA THR A 327 6.52 -20.00 -8.95
C THR A 327 6.18 -18.50 -9.00
N ARG A 328 5.79 -18.00 -10.18
CA ARG A 328 5.38 -16.61 -10.42
C ARG A 328 3.94 -16.53 -10.88
N LEU A 329 3.13 -15.76 -10.16
CA LEU A 329 1.73 -15.48 -10.46
C LEU A 329 1.58 -13.99 -10.82
N GLN A 330 0.83 -13.68 -11.88
CA GLN A 330 0.47 -12.31 -12.23
C GLN A 330 -1.01 -12.09 -11.96
N ILE A 331 -1.33 -11.10 -11.13
CA ILE A 331 -2.68 -10.85 -10.60
C ILE A 331 -2.92 -9.33 -10.65
N GLN A 332 -4.07 -8.86 -11.16
CA GLN A 332 -4.42 -7.46 -11.00
C GLN A 332 -4.76 -7.17 -9.54
N ILE A 333 -4.01 -6.27 -8.91
CA ILE A 333 -4.26 -5.83 -7.54
C ILE A 333 -4.74 -4.37 -7.58
N ALA A 334 -5.93 -4.13 -7.04
CA ALA A 334 -6.44 -2.79 -6.79
C ALA A 334 -5.88 -2.23 -5.48
N THR A 335 -5.45 -0.98 -5.54
CA THR A 335 -5.17 -0.13 -4.39
C THR A 335 -6.32 0.88 -4.24
N VAL A 336 -6.13 1.92 -3.40
CA VAL A 336 -7.05 3.08 -3.35
C VAL A 336 -6.68 4.20 -4.34
N ARG A 337 -5.83 3.91 -5.33
CA ARG A 337 -5.34 4.88 -6.34
C ARG A 337 -5.22 4.32 -7.76
N ASP A 338 -4.95 3.02 -7.90
CA ASP A 338 -4.72 2.34 -9.17
C ASP A 338 -5.16 0.87 -9.09
N ALA A 339 -5.23 0.18 -10.24
CA ALA A 339 -5.38 -1.28 -10.29
C ALA A 339 -4.53 -1.84 -11.41
N LEU A 340 -3.46 -2.54 -11.04
CA LEU A 340 -2.34 -2.87 -11.90
C LEU A 340 -1.89 -4.31 -11.66
N PRO A 341 -1.30 -4.98 -12.67
CA PRO A 341 -0.72 -6.31 -12.46
C PRO A 341 0.42 -6.26 -11.43
N TRP A 342 0.37 -7.15 -10.45
CA TRP A 342 1.45 -7.45 -9.51
C TRP A 342 2.03 -8.81 -9.88
N LEU A 343 3.36 -8.92 -9.81
CA LEU A 343 4.07 -10.20 -9.96
C LEU A 343 4.39 -10.74 -8.56
N LEU A 344 3.64 -11.75 -8.16
CA LEU A 344 3.80 -12.45 -6.89
C LEU A 344 4.68 -13.68 -7.11
N THR A 345 5.84 -13.72 -6.45
CA THR A 345 6.82 -14.81 -6.56
C THR A 345 6.90 -15.61 -5.26
N LEU A 346 6.83 -16.94 -5.34
CA LEU A 346 7.20 -17.81 -4.23
C LEU A 346 8.74 -17.83 -4.15
N ASP A 347 9.29 -17.22 -3.11
CA ASP A 347 10.72 -17.03 -2.91
C ASP A 347 11.36 -18.34 -2.43
N LYS A 348 10.92 -18.83 -1.27
CA LYS A 348 11.45 -20.02 -0.60
C LYS A 348 10.47 -20.57 0.45
N VAL A 349 10.78 -21.75 0.98
CA VAL A 349 10.23 -22.25 2.24
C VAL A 349 11.31 -22.13 3.30
N GLU A 350 11.00 -21.56 4.46
CA GLU A 350 11.95 -21.37 5.56
C GLU A 350 11.29 -21.54 6.93
N THR A 351 12.07 -21.93 7.94
CA THR A 351 11.61 -21.95 9.33
C THR A 351 11.49 -20.52 9.85
N ILE A 352 10.35 -20.17 10.45
CA ILE A 352 10.18 -18.92 11.20
C ILE A 352 9.57 -19.20 12.57
N THR A 353 9.92 -18.37 13.55
CA THR A 353 9.22 -18.33 14.84
C THR A 353 7.97 -17.46 14.72
N ALA A 354 6.80 -18.07 14.94
CA ALA A 354 5.50 -17.41 14.99
C ALA A 354 4.72 -17.92 16.21
N ASN A 355 4.07 -17.03 16.96
CA ASN A 355 3.38 -17.37 18.21
C ASN A 355 4.24 -18.12 19.25
N GLY A 356 5.56 -17.86 19.25
CA GLY A 356 6.53 -18.56 20.13
C GLY A 356 6.86 -20.00 19.72
N VAL A 357 6.43 -20.44 18.53
CA VAL A 357 6.67 -21.78 17.98
C VAL A 357 7.40 -21.65 16.64
N ASP A 358 8.41 -22.49 16.42
CA ASP A 358 9.08 -22.59 15.12
C ASP A 358 8.25 -23.46 14.16
N LEU A 359 7.95 -22.93 12.97
CA LEU A 359 7.17 -23.62 11.95
C LEU A 359 7.75 -23.39 10.55
N GLN A 360 7.42 -24.29 9.61
CA GLN A 360 7.80 -24.14 8.20
C GLN A 360 6.83 -23.20 7.49
N ALA A 361 7.32 -22.06 7.02
CA ALA A 361 6.51 -21.09 6.29
C ALA A 361 6.99 -20.91 4.85
N THR A 362 6.03 -20.83 3.94
CA THR A 362 6.24 -20.49 2.54
C THR A 362 6.27 -18.97 2.39
N LYS A 363 7.38 -18.42 1.92
CA LYS A 363 7.56 -16.99 1.71
C LYS A 363 7.15 -16.59 0.30
N TRP A 364 6.25 -15.62 0.21
CA TRP A 364 5.83 -14.95 -1.01
C TRP A 364 6.32 -13.50 -1.02
N VAL A 365 6.74 -13.03 -2.20
CA VAL A 365 7.26 -11.68 -2.41
C VAL A 365 6.56 -11.06 -3.62
N CYS A 366 5.89 -9.92 -3.42
CA CYS A 366 5.54 -9.03 -4.51
C CYS A 366 6.71 -8.08 -4.76
N GLN A 367 7.27 -8.14 -5.97
CA GLN A 367 8.37 -7.28 -6.36
C GLN A 367 7.87 -5.84 -6.62
N PRO A 368 8.64 -4.80 -6.24
CA PRO A 368 8.38 -3.43 -6.67
C PRO A 368 8.37 -3.33 -8.20
N ARG A 369 7.30 -2.76 -8.78
CA ARG A 369 7.18 -2.62 -10.26
C ARG A 369 7.84 -1.34 -10.76
N ASN A 370 7.93 -0.35 -9.87
CA ASN A 370 8.60 0.93 -10.08
C ASN A 370 9.55 1.22 -8.92
N ARG A 371 10.55 2.08 -9.14
CA ARG A 371 11.46 2.62 -8.12
C ARG A 371 10.81 3.39 -6.94
N PHE A 372 9.49 3.45 -6.89
CA PHE A 372 8.68 4.11 -5.85
C PHE A 372 7.63 3.17 -5.23
N ASP A 373 7.61 1.89 -5.64
CA ASP A 373 6.72 0.88 -5.07
C ASP A 373 7.33 0.25 -3.82
N ALA A 374 6.51 0.02 -2.80
CA ALA A 374 6.91 -0.76 -1.64
C ALA A 374 7.08 -2.24 -2.03
N GLN A 375 8.05 -2.91 -1.41
CA GLN A 375 8.16 -4.36 -1.44
C GLN A 375 7.20 -4.95 -0.40
N VAL A 376 6.40 -5.93 -0.80
CA VAL A 376 5.50 -6.67 0.11
C VAL A 376 5.99 -8.10 0.18
N GLU A 377 6.28 -8.56 1.39
CA GLU A 377 6.69 -9.93 1.69
C GLU A 377 5.70 -10.51 2.71
N PHE A 378 5.30 -11.76 2.53
CA PHE A 378 4.47 -12.43 3.52
C PHE A 378 4.76 -13.93 3.56
N TRP A 379 4.62 -14.50 4.75
CA TRP A 379 4.90 -15.89 5.05
C TRP A 379 3.60 -16.57 5.40
N VAL A 380 3.32 -17.73 4.80
CA VAL A 380 2.11 -18.53 5.03
C VAL A 380 2.47 -19.93 5.51
N ALA A 381 1.70 -20.48 6.44
CA ALA A 381 1.94 -21.79 7.04
C ALA A 381 0.69 -22.66 7.00
N ARG A 382 0.85 -23.98 6.80
CA ARG A 382 -0.28 -24.91 6.67
C ARG A 382 -1.09 -25.01 7.96
N GLU A 383 -0.40 -24.97 9.08
CA GLU A 383 -0.89 -24.99 10.46
C GLU A 383 -1.89 -23.85 10.72
N HIS A 384 -1.73 -22.73 9.99
CA HIS A 384 -2.60 -21.55 10.05
C HIS A 384 -3.50 -21.43 8.81
N GLN A 385 -3.88 -22.55 8.20
CA GLN A 385 -4.71 -22.62 6.98
C GLN A 385 -4.17 -21.78 5.81
N TRP A 386 -2.84 -21.65 5.71
CA TRP A 386 -2.14 -20.80 4.75
C TRP A 386 -2.46 -19.29 4.83
N LEU A 387 -3.07 -18.82 5.92
CA LEU A 387 -3.14 -17.38 6.20
C LEU A 387 -1.76 -16.84 6.62
N PRO A 388 -1.51 -15.52 6.47
CA PRO A 388 -0.19 -14.96 6.68
C PRO A 388 0.21 -14.98 8.16
N VAL A 389 1.21 -15.79 8.50
CA VAL A 389 1.84 -15.84 9.83
C VAL A 389 2.83 -14.70 10.05
N ARG A 390 3.31 -14.08 8.96
CA ARG A 390 4.08 -12.84 8.99
C ARG A 390 3.80 -11.99 7.75
N ILE A 391 3.74 -10.68 7.91
CA ILE A 391 3.61 -9.71 6.81
C ILE A 391 4.65 -8.60 7.01
N ARG A 392 5.54 -8.41 6.04
CA ARG A 392 6.52 -7.32 6.04
C ARG A 392 6.30 -6.44 4.82
N ILE A 393 6.24 -5.13 5.04
CA ILE A 393 6.09 -4.14 3.97
C ILE A 393 7.21 -3.12 4.10
N THR A 394 8.13 -3.13 3.14
CA THR A 394 9.33 -2.29 3.12
C THR A 394 9.15 -1.19 2.07
N GLN A 395 9.18 0.07 2.50
CA GLN A 395 9.15 1.24 1.64
C GLN A 395 10.51 1.47 0.97
N VAL A 396 10.49 2.18 -0.17
CA VAL A 396 11.72 2.52 -0.93
C VAL A 396 12.74 3.31 -0.11
N ASN A 397 12.29 4.10 0.87
CA ASN A 397 13.16 4.86 1.76
C ASN A 397 13.74 4.02 2.94
N GLY A 398 13.50 2.71 2.97
CA GLY A 398 13.94 1.81 4.05
C GLY A 398 13.07 1.83 5.32
N ASN A 399 11.99 2.63 5.36
CA ASN A 399 10.96 2.48 6.39
C ASN A 399 10.25 1.13 6.20
N PHE A 400 9.85 0.47 7.28
CA PHE A 400 9.10 -0.79 7.18
C PHE A 400 8.10 -0.97 8.30
N ILE A 401 7.16 -1.89 8.06
CA ILE A 401 6.35 -2.55 9.09
C ILE A 401 6.52 -4.06 8.96
N ASP A 402 6.59 -4.76 10.07
CA ASP A 402 6.79 -6.21 10.16
C ASP A 402 5.84 -6.76 11.23
N LEU A 403 4.75 -7.39 10.77
CA LEU A 403 3.73 -8.02 11.59
C LEU A 403 4.11 -9.49 11.75
N ASN A 404 4.43 -9.95 12.97
CA ASN A 404 4.63 -11.36 13.29
C ASN A 404 3.48 -11.86 14.19
N LEU A 405 2.91 -13.02 13.84
CA LEU A 405 1.78 -13.63 14.55
C LEU A 405 2.12 -13.91 16.02
N ILE A 406 1.20 -13.59 16.92
CA ILE A 406 1.27 -13.84 18.37
C ILE A 406 -0.01 -14.48 18.92
N GLY A 407 -0.87 -15.00 18.05
CA GLY A 407 -2.08 -15.72 18.45
C GLY A 407 -3.12 -15.78 17.33
N GLN A 408 -3.93 -16.82 17.37
CA GLN A 408 -5.06 -17.01 16.46
C GLN A 408 -6.29 -17.42 17.28
N ALA A 409 -7.46 -16.88 16.94
CA ALA A 409 -8.74 -17.27 17.52
C ALA A 409 -9.77 -17.55 16.42
N PRO A 410 -10.73 -18.48 16.62
CA PRO A 410 -11.87 -18.61 15.71
C PRO A 410 -12.75 -17.36 15.78
N LEU A 411 -13.38 -17.02 14.65
CA LEU A 411 -14.46 -16.04 14.59
C LEU A 411 -15.77 -16.73 14.18
N PRO A 412 -16.93 -16.20 14.56
CA PRO A 412 -18.19 -16.64 13.97
C PRO A 412 -18.18 -16.44 12.44
N PRO A 413 -18.98 -17.21 11.68
CA PRO A 413 -19.16 -16.96 10.26
C PRO A 413 -19.77 -15.57 10.04
N LEU A 414 -19.50 -14.98 8.87
CA LEU A 414 -20.05 -13.68 8.49
C LEU A 414 -21.59 -13.76 8.49
N PRO A 415 -22.32 -12.89 9.23
CA PRO A 415 -23.77 -12.91 9.25
C PRO A 415 -24.37 -12.84 7.84
N ALA A 416 -25.40 -13.65 7.58
CA ALA A 416 -26.22 -13.47 6.38
C ALA A 416 -26.84 -12.06 6.42
N SER A 417 -26.68 -11.29 5.35
CA SER A 417 -27.28 -9.95 5.30
C SER A 417 -28.79 -10.06 5.16
N ASN A 418 -29.52 -9.81 6.24
CA ASN A 418 -30.97 -9.63 6.23
C ASN A 418 -31.32 -8.30 5.55
N THR A 419 -31.18 -8.24 4.23
CA THR A 419 -31.64 -7.14 3.39
C THR A 419 -32.70 -7.72 2.44
N PRO A 420 -33.99 -7.39 2.61
CA PRO A 420 -34.99 -7.71 1.59
C PRO A 420 -34.60 -6.98 0.29
N GLY A 421 -34.73 -7.67 -0.84
CA GLY A 421 -34.32 -7.18 -2.16
C GLY A 421 -35.35 -6.28 -2.84
#